data_AF-X0VNH9-F1
#
_entry.id   AF-X0VNH9-F1
#
_cell.length_a   1.000
_cell.length_b   1.000
_cell.length_c   1.000
_cell.angle_alpha   90.00
_cell.angle_beta   90.00
_cell.angle_gamma   90.00
#
_symmetry.space_group_name_H-M   'P 1'
#
loop_
_entity.id
_entity.type
_entity.pdbx_description
1 polymer ?
#
loop_
_entity_poly.entity_id
_entity_poly.type
_entity_poly.pdbx_seq_one_letter_code
_entity_poly.pdbx_strand_id
1 'polypeptide(L)'
;MIDKLQRVALREVWKHEALDFTKWLEENIDVLNDVLDLSLSSAESEQSAGAFSVDVLAEDEAGNPVVIENQLETSNHDHLGKLITYLTAIEARTAVWIVANPRPEHVRAMSWLNESSTASFYLVKVEAVKIANSPPAPLLTLIVGPTTEDGKGTTKRDLAERFAIRQRFWSQLLKTARSRTKLHAS
;
A
#
# COMPACT_ATOMS: atom_id res chain seq x y z
N MET A 1 -13.57 -36.61 -13.94
CA MET A 1 -12.32 -36.58 -13.15
C MET A 1 -12.01 -35.11 -12.88
N ILE A 2 -11.60 -34.74 -11.67
CA ILE A 2 -11.26 -33.34 -11.32
C ILE A 2 -9.76 -33.30 -11.06
N ASP A 3 -9.04 -32.50 -11.84
CA ASP A 3 -7.59 -32.33 -11.70
C ASP A 3 -7.24 -31.45 -10.51
N LYS A 4 -6.03 -31.65 -9.96
CA LYS A 4 -5.53 -30.88 -8.82
C LYS A 4 -4.81 -29.62 -9.29
N LEU A 5 -4.97 -28.54 -8.54
CA LEU A 5 -4.17 -27.33 -8.69
C LEU A 5 -2.71 -27.59 -8.31
N GLN A 6 -1.80 -27.15 -9.17
CA GLN A 6 -0.35 -27.30 -9.00
C GLN A 6 0.30 -25.91 -9.00
N ARG A 7 1.25 -25.68 -8.10
CA ARG A 7 2.09 -24.48 -8.11
C ARG A 7 3.27 -24.68 -9.05
N VAL A 8 3.61 -23.64 -9.81
CA VAL A 8 4.81 -23.57 -10.64
C VAL A 8 5.68 -22.42 -10.16
N ALA A 9 6.99 -22.46 -10.45
CA ALA A 9 7.88 -21.40 -10.03
C ALA A 9 7.55 -20.11 -10.78
N LEU A 10 7.47 -18.97 -10.07
CA LEU A 10 7.19 -17.67 -10.70
C LEU A 10 8.19 -17.35 -11.81
N ARG A 11 9.47 -17.68 -11.60
CA ARG A 11 10.56 -17.49 -12.58
C ARG A 11 10.44 -18.37 -13.83
N GLU A 12 9.59 -19.40 -13.83
CA GLU A 12 9.25 -20.17 -15.03
C GLU A 12 8.15 -19.49 -15.86
N VAL A 13 7.33 -18.63 -15.24
CA VAL A 13 6.25 -17.87 -15.90
C VAL A 13 6.73 -16.49 -16.32
N TRP A 14 7.37 -15.76 -15.39
CA TRP A 14 7.97 -14.45 -15.59
C TRP A 14 9.45 -14.54 -15.24
N LYS A 15 10.29 -14.65 -16.27
CA LYS A 15 11.73 -14.84 -16.08
C LYS A 15 12.36 -13.60 -15.44
N HIS A 16 11.93 -12.42 -15.88
CA HIS A 16 12.37 -11.12 -15.41
C HIS A 16 11.20 -10.35 -14.81
N GLU A 17 11.47 -9.67 -13.69
CA GLU A 17 10.44 -8.92 -12.96
C GLU A 17 9.95 -7.72 -13.78
N ALA A 18 10.84 -6.76 -14.07
CA ALA A 18 10.50 -5.58 -14.86
C ALA A 18 10.06 -5.89 -16.30
N LEU A 19 10.72 -6.84 -16.97
CA LEU A 19 10.47 -7.08 -18.41
C LEU A 19 9.29 -8.00 -18.69
N ASP A 20 8.94 -8.89 -17.76
CA ASP A 20 7.87 -9.86 -17.97
C ASP A 20 6.71 -9.63 -17.01
N PHE A 21 6.96 -9.60 -15.68
CA PHE A 21 5.87 -9.50 -14.71
C PHE A 21 5.22 -8.12 -14.68
N THR A 22 6.02 -7.06 -14.64
CA THR A 22 5.52 -5.67 -14.63
C THR A 22 4.71 -5.36 -15.89
N LYS A 23 5.20 -5.78 -17.07
CA LYS A 23 4.46 -5.62 -18.34
C LYS A 23 3.17 -6.42 -18.37
N TRP A 24 3.22 -7.67 -17.91
CA TRP A 24 2.02 -8.49 -17.81
C TRP A 24 1.00 -7.83 -16.88
N LEU A 25 1.44 -7.28 -15.75
CA LEU A 25 0.56 -6.61 -14.79
C LEU A 25 -0.06 -5.33 -15.37
N GLU A 26 0.71 -4.55 -16.13
CA GLU A 26 0.23 -3.36 -16.84
C GLU A 26 -0.95 -3.71 -17.78
N GLU A 27 -0.80 -4.78 -18.56
CA GLU A 27 -1.82 -5.24 -19.52
C GLU A 27 -3.02 -5.95 -18.85
N ASN A 28 -2.87 -6.40 -17.61
CA ASN A 28 -3.85 -7.24 -16.89
C ASN A 28 -4.16 -6.67 -15.50
N ILE A 29 -4.26 -5.34 -15.37
CA ILE A 29 -4.50 -4.68 -14.08
C ILE A 29 -5.82 -5.08 -13.43
N ASP A 30 -6.79 -5.56 -14.23
CA ASP A 30 -8.08 -6.09 -13.80
C ASP A 30 -7.94 -7.26 -12.80
N VAL A 31 -6.85 -8.04 -12.88
CA VAL A 31 -6.60 -9.11 -11.90
C VAL A 31 -6.38 -8.59 -10.48
N LEU A 32 -5.88 -7.36 -10.33
CA LEU A 32 -5.78 -6.70 -9.02
C LEU A 32 -7.14 -6.14 -8.58
N ASN A 33 -7.93 -5.61 -9.51
CA ASN A 33 -9.26 -5.06 -9.23
C ASN A 33 -10.13 -6.11 -8.52
N ASP A 34 -10.16 -7.33 -9.05
CA ASP A 34 -10.91 -8.45 -8.50
C ASP A 34 -10.50 -8.82 -7.07
N VAL A 35 -9.21 -8.69 -6.74
CA VAL A 35 -8.66 -9.11 -5.44
C VAL A 35 -8.71 -8.00 -4.40
N LEU A 36 -8.59 -6.74 -4.84
CA LEU A 36 -8.51 -5.58 -3.97
C LEU A 36 -9.87 -4.88 -3.78
N ASP A 37 -10.89 -5.25 -4.55
CA ASP A 37 -12.17 -4.53 -4.61
C ASP A 37 -11.96 -3.04 -4.94
N LEU A 38 -11.10 -2.81 -5.94
CA LEU A 38 -10.76 -1.49 -6.50
C LEU A 38 -11.07 -1.49 -7.99
N SER A 39 -11.22 -0.32 -8.59
CA SER A 39 -11.20 -0.18 -10.05
C SER A 39 -10.01 0.68 -10.44
N LEU A 40 -8.91 0.00 -10.77
CA LEU A 40 -7.67 0.58 -11.26
C LEU A 40 -7.70 0.67 -12.79
N SER A 41 -7.23 1.79 -13.32
CA SER A 41 -7.08 2.05 -14.76
C SER A 41 -5.75 2.78 -15.05
N SER A 42 -5.48 3.06 -16.32
CA SER A 42 -4.33 3.85 -16.76
C SER A 42 -2.98 3.31 -16.22
N ALA A 43 -2.85 1.98 -16.12
CA ALA A 43 -1.62 1.37 -15.64
C ALA A 43 -0.50 1.63 -16.64
N GLU A 44 0.60 2.21 -16.16
CA GLU A 44 1.80 2.48 -16.93
C GLU A 44 3.04 2.03 -16.15
N SER A 45 3.92 1.27 -16.81
CA SER A 45 5.17 0.81 -16.18
C SER A 45 6.32 1.82 -16.31
N GLU A 46 7.29 1.72 -15.41
CA GLU A 46 8.55 2.50 -15.42
C GLU A 46 8.35 4.03 -15.43
N GLN A 47 7.32 4.52 -14.73
CA GLN A 47 7.03 5.95 -14.65
C GLN A 47 8.00 6.70 -13.76
N SER A 48 8.45 7.86 -14.24
CA SER A 48 9.41 8.72 -13.54
C SER A 48 8.74 9.51 -12.42
N ALA A 49 9.10 9.19 -11.18
CA ALA A 49 8.73 9.92 -9.97
C ALA A 49 9.89 10.80 -9.50
N GLY A 50 10.16 11.87 -10.26
CA GLY A 50 11.30 12.76 -10.03
C GLY A 50 12.63 12.08 -10.38
N ALA A 51 13.37 11.60 -9.38
CA ALA A 51 14.64 10.89 -9.57
C ALA A 51 14.50 9.36 -9.51
N PHE A 52 13.29 8.85 -9.32
CA PHE A 52 13.01 7.43 -9.13
C PHE A 52 12.09 6.88 -10.21
N SER A 53 12.08 5.56 -10.35
CA SER A 53 11.23 4.83 -11.28
C SER A 53 10.30 3.93 -10.47
N VAL A 54 8.99 4.17 -10.59
CA VAL A 54 7.96 3.28 -10.02
C VAL A 54 7.78 2.09 -10.94
N ASP A 55 7.56 0.90 -10.40
CA ASP A 55 7.31 -0.29 -11.23
C ASP A 55 6.04 -0.11 -12.07
N VAL A 56 4.89 0.17 -11.43
CA VAL A 56 3.64 0.53 -12.10
C VAL A 56 2.94 1.68 -11.39
N LEU A 57 2.51 2.68 -12.15
CA LEU A 57 1.61 3.74 -11.71
C LEU A 57 0.24 3.51 -12.35
N ALA A 58 -0.82 3.56 -11.55
CA ALA A 58 -2.20 3.44 -12.01
C ALA A 58 -3.07 4.56 -11.41
N GLU A 59 -4.34 4.61 -11.79
CA GLU A 59 -5.33 5.55 -11.26
C GLU A 59 -6.53 4.79 -10.69
N ASP A 60 -7.09 5.26 -9.59
CA ASP A 60 -8.39 4.78 -9.09
C ASP A 60 -9.57 5.42 -9.84
N GLU A 61 -10.82 5.03 -9.51
CA GLU A 61 -12.04 5.58 -10.13
C GLU A 61 -12.16 7.11 -10.04
N ALA A 62 -11.54 7.72 -9.03
CA ALA A 62 -11.54 9.16 -8.82
C ALA A 62 -10.32 9.85 -9.46
N GLY A 63 -9.50 9.12 -10.22
CA GLY A 63 -8.28 9.61 -10.85
C GLY A 63 -7.14 9.87 -9.87
N ASN A 64 -7.19 9.32 -8.65
CA ASN A 64 -6.06 9.45 -7.72
C ASN A 64 -4.96 8.45 -8.10
N PRO A 65 -3.68 8.85 -8.01
CA PRO A 65 -2.59 7.95 -8.33
C PRO A 65 -2.48 6.81 -7.32
N VAL A 66 -2.19 5.62 -7.85
CA VAL A 66 -1.97 4.36 -7.14
C VAL A 66 -0.58 3.85 -7.51
N VAL A 67 0.28 3.74 -6.50
CA VAL A 67 1.65 3.23 -6.68
C VAL A 67 1.65 1.73 -6.46
N ILE A 68 2.26 0.99 -7.39
CA ILE A 68 2.36 -0.46 -7.32
C ILE A 68 3.83 -0.85 -7.44
N GLU A 69 4.32 -1.61 -6.47
CA GLU A 69 5.64 -2.25 -6.49
C GLU A 69 5.46 -3.76 -6.56
N ASN A 70 6.26 -4.43 -7.39
CA ASN A 70 6.13 -5.86 -7.60
C ASN A 70 7.45 -6.61 -7.36
N GLN A 71 7.40 -7.74 -6.67
CA GLN A 71 8.59 -8.49 -6.28
C GLN A 71 8.37 -10.02 -6.38
N LEU A 72 9.06 -10.73 -7.27
CA LEU A 72 8.95 -12.19 -7.44
C LEU A 72 9.74 -12.99 -6.39
N GLU A 73 10.44 -12.31 -5.47
CA GLU A 73 11.18 -12.87 -4.34
C GLU A 73 10.45 -12.74 -2.99
N THR A 74 11.15 -13.12 -1.93
CA THR A 74 10.74 -12.80 -0.56
C THR A 74 10.82 -11.29 -0.31
N SER A 75 9.76 -10.72 0.24
CA SER A 75 9.68 -9.30 0.62
C SER A 75 10.92 -8.81 1.36
N ASN A 76 11.39 -7.61 1.02
CA ASN A 76 12.58 -7.00 1.61
C ASN A 76 12.35 -5.51 1.96
N HIS A 77 13.28 -4.93 2.74
CA HIS A 77 13.18 -3.55 3.18
C HIS A 77 13.39 -2.53 2.05
N ASP A 78 14.08 -2.91 0.97
CA ASP A 78 14.30 -2.04 -0.19
C ASP A 78 12.97 -1.71 -0.88
N HIS A 79 12.19 -2.73 -1.22
CA HIS A 79 10.89 -2.53 -1.90
C HIS A 79 9.87 -1.86 -0.98
N LEU A 80 9.86 -2.18 0.33
CA LEU A 80 9.02 -1.45 1.27
C LEU A 80 9.39 0.04 1.35
N GLY A 81 10.69 0.35 1.38
CA GLY A 81 11.20 1.72 1.39
C GLY A 81 10.83 2.48 0.11
N LYS A 82 10.99 1.84 -1.05
CA LYS A 82 10.57 2.37 -2.35
C LYS A 82 9.08 2.67 -2.39
N LEU A 83 8.24 1.70 -2.05
CA LEU A 83 6.78 1.85 -2.01
C LEU A 83 6.35 3.10 -1.22
N ILE A 84 6.88 3.27 0.00
CA ILE A 84 6.57 4.43 0.84
C ILE A 84 7.11 5.72 0.23
N THR A 85 8.35 5.71 -0.27
CA THR A 85 8.98 6.88 -0.88
C THR A 85 8.19 7.35 -2.10
N TYR A 86 7.81 6.43 -2.97
CA TYR A 86 7.07 6.70 -4.20
C TYR A 86 5.66 7.19 -3.91
N LEU A 87 4.96 6.53 -2.98
CA LEU A 87 3.65 7.00 -2.51
C LEU A 87 3.70 8.47 -2.10
N THR A 88 4.72 8.87 -1.32
CA THR A 88 4.85 10.26 -0.87
C THR A 88 5.31 11.22 -1.96
N ALA A 89 6.19 10.79 -2.87
CA ALA A 89 6.76 11.65 -3.91
C ALA A 89 5.73 12.05 -4.97
N ILE A 90 4.74 11.19 -5.22
CA ILE A 90 3.70 11.37 -6.25
C ILE A 90 2.35 11.72 -5.61
N GLU A 91 2.35 11.97 -4.30
CA GLU A 91 1.15 12.30 -3.50
C GLU A 91 -0.01 11.30 -3.67
N ALA A 92 0.34 10.03 -3.90
CA ALA A 92 -0.60 8.94 -4.06
C ALA A 92 -1.30 8.61 -2.73
N ARG A 93 -2.54 8.11 -2.86
CA ARG A 93 -3.37 7.73 -1.70
C ARG A 93 -3.40 6.23 -1.46
N THR A 94 -2.94 5.46 -2.43
CA THR A 94 -2.98 4.00 -2.42
C THR A 94 -1.61 3.46 -2.83
N ALA A 95 -1.11 2.50 -2.05
CA ALA A 95 0.11 1.76 -2.32
C ALA A 95 -0.23 0.25 -2.35
N VAL A 96 0.18 -0.44 -3.41
CA VAL A 96 0.03 -1.89 -3.56
C VAL A 96 1.42 -2.52 -3.66
N TRP A 97 1.71 -3.49 -2.80
CA TRP A 97 2.94 -4.26 -2.87
C TRP A 97 2.62 -5.72 -3.17
N ILE A 98 3.07 -6.21 -4.32
CA ILE A 98 2.84 -7.58 -4.76
C ILE A 98 4.12 -8.37 -4.54
N VAL A 99 4.05 -9.48 -3.80
CA VAL A 99 5.25 -10.24 -3.44
C VAL A 99 5.05 -11.75 -3.42
N ALA A 100 6.06 -12.53 -3.80
CA ALA A 100 5.96 -13.99 -3.78
C ALA A 100 5.87 -14.57 -2.35
N ASN A 101 6.75 -14.10 -1.46
CA ASN A 101 6.80 -14.54 -0.06
C ASN A 101 6.79 -13.34 0.90
N PRO A 102 5.61 -12.94 1.40
CA PRO A 102 5.50 -11.86 2.38
C PRO A 102 6.04 -12.31 3.73
N ARG A 103 7.02 -11.57 4.28
CA ARG A 103 7.61 -11.84 5.60
C ARG A 103 6.70 -11.28 6.69
N PRO A 104 6.57 -11.95 7.84
CA PRO A 104 5.69 -11.49 8.93
C PRO A 104 5.93 -10.04 9.39
N GLU A 105 7.19 -9.58 9.37
CA GLU A 105 7.58 -8.21 9.70
C GLU A 105 7.06 -7.18 8.70
N HIS A 106 7.03 -7.51 7.40
CA HIS A 106 6.48 -6.63 6.37
C HIS A 106 4.95 -6.64 6.40
N VAL A 107 4.33 -7.78 6.68
CA VAL A 107 2.88 -7.86 6.96
C VAL A 107 2.51 -6.94 8.12
N ARG A 108 3.26 -7.00 9.24
CA ARG A 108 3.05 -6.10 10.39
C ARG A 108 3.30 -4.63 10.04
N ALA A 109 4.35 -4.33 9.29
CA ALA A 109 4.65 -2.95 8.88
C ALA A 109 3.55 -2.35 8.01
N MET A 110 3.08 -3.08 6.99
CA MET A 110 1.97 -2.67 6.13
C MET A 110 0.67 -2.47 6.92
N SER A 111 0.41 -3.34 7.90
CA SER A 111 -0.75 -3.21 8.79
C SER A 111 -0.65 -1.94 9.65
N TRP A 112 0.52 -1.71 10.26
CA TRP A 112 0.78 -0.50 11.04
C TRP A 112 0.67 0.79 10.21
N LEU A 113 1.10 0.76 8.94
CA LEU A 113 0.93 1.88 8.02
C LEU A 113 -0.55 2.19 7.79
N ASN A 114 -1.40 1.18 7.59
CA ASN A 114 -2.85 1.37 7.47
C ASN A 114 -3.50 1.98 8.73
N GLU A 115 -2.97 1.67 9.92
CA GLU A 115 -3.47 2.21 11.19
C GLU A 115 -3.01 3.65 11.46
N SER A 116 -1.84 4.02 10.96
CA SER A 116 -1.17 5.29 11.26
C SER A 116 -1.25 6.34 10.15
N SER A 117 -1.69 5.95 8.94
CA SER A 117 -1.74 6.78 7.75
C SER A 117 -3.17 7.03 7.26
N THR A 118 -3.33 8.09 6.46
CA THR A 118 -4.55 8.30 5.66
C THR A 118 -4.53 7.54 4.35
N ALA A 119 -3.35 7.09 3.90
CA ALA A 119 -3.20 6.27 2.72
C ALA A 119 -3.67 4.82 2.98
N SER A 120 -3.97 4.12 1.91
CA SER A 120 -4.35 2.71 1.91
C SER A 120 -3.19 1.87 1.41
N PHE A 121 -2.74 0.93 2.22
CA PHE A 121 -1.65 0.01 1.90
C PHE A 121 -2.20 -1.39 1.68
N TYR A 122 -1.85 -1.98 0.55
CA TYR A 122 -2.20 -3.34 0.19
C TYR A 122 -0.94 -4.19 0.06
N LEU A 123 -0.94 -5.38 0.67
CA LEU A 123 0.09 -6.39 0.48
C LEU A 123 -0.57 -7.61 -0.15
N VAL A 124 -0.16 -7.96 -1.35
CA VAL A 124 -0.72 -9.07 -2.13
C VAL A 124 0.34 -10.13 -2.31
N LYS A 125 0.00 -11.39 -2.04
CA LYS A 125 0.84 -12.52 -2.41
C LYS A 125 0.58 -12.92 -3.85
N VAL A 126 1.63 -13.08 -4.65
CA VAL A 126 1.55 -13.68 -5.99
C VAL A 126 2.07 -15.12 -5.98
N GLU A 127 1.30 -16.02 -6.58
CA GLU A 127 1.71 -17.37 -6.92
C GLU A 127 1.42 -17.63 -8.41
N ALA A 128 2.12 -18.60 -9.00
CA ALA A 128 1.76 -19.12 -10.32
C ALA A 128 1.22 -20.54 -10.16
N VAL A 129 0.07 -20.82 -10.78
CA VAL A 129 -0.65 -22.08 -10.64
C VAL A 129 -1.09 -22.62 -11.99
N LYS A 130 -1.28 -23.93 -12.11
CA LYS A 130 -1.87 -24.57 -13.29
C LYS A 130 -2.73 -25.76 -12.90
N ILE A 131 -3.63 -26.17 -13.80
CA ILE A 131 -4.44 -27.37 -13.64
C ILE A 131 -4.15 -28.29 -14.83
N ALA A 132 -3.72 -29.52 -14.55
CA ALA A 132 -3.30 -30.49 -15.55
C ALA A 132 -2.29 -29.87 -16.56
N ASN A 133 -2.65 -29.83 -17.84
CA ASN A 133 -1.83 -29.30 -18.94
C ASN A 133 -2.23 -27.89 -19.37
N SER A 134 -2.98 -27.14 -18.54
CA SER A 134 -3.29 -25.75 -18.83
C SER A 134 -2.02 -24.89 -18.87
N PRO A 135 -2.05 -23.75 -19.58
CA PRO A 135 -1.12 -22.67 -19.33
C PRO A 135 -1.14 -22.26 -17.83
N PRO A 136 -0.02 -21.75 -17.29
CA PRO A 136 0.01 -21.21 -15.95
C PRO A 136 -0.83 -19.93 -15.85
N ALA A 137 -1.41 -19.71 -14.68
CA ALA A 137 -2.20 -18.54 -14.33
C ALA A 137 -1.67 -17.92 -13.03
N PRO A 138 -1.77 -16.58 -12.89
CA PRO A 138 -1.54 -15.91 -11.61
C PRO A 138 -2.58 -16.35 -10.57
N LEU A 139 -2.15 -16.49 -9.33
CA LEU A 139 -3.03 -16.52 -8.17
C LEU A 139 -2.60 -15.40 -7.24
N LEU A 140 -3.43 -14.37 -7.15
CA LEU A 140 -3.24 -13.24 -6.25
C LEU A 140 -4.05 -13.46 -4.98
N THR A 141 -3.46 -13.16 -3.82
CA THR A 141 -4.12 -13.29 -2.52
C THR A 141 -3.84 -12.06 -1.68
N LEU A 142 -4.88 -11.34 -1.27
CA LEU A 142 -4.77 -10.22 -0.36
C LEU A 142 -4.31 -10.70 1.04
N ILE A 143 -3.18 -10.16 1.51
CA ILE A 143 -2.59 -10.46 2.82
C ILE A 143 -2.84 -9.33 3.82
N VAL A 144 -2.71 -8.08 3.36
CA VAL A 144 -3.00 -6.88 4.15
C VAL A 144 -3.78 -5.91 3.27
N GLY A 145 -4.85 -5.33 3.80
CA GLY A 145 -5.58 -4.21 3.21
C GLY A 145 -6.00 -3.22 4.29
N PRO A 146 -6.51 -2.04 3.92
CA PRO A 146 -7.04 -1.08 4.88
C PRO A 146 -8.25 -1.66 5.60
N THR A 147 -8.34 -1.44 6.92
CA THR A 147 -9.54 -1.81 7.68
C THR A 147 -10.73 -0.97 7.21
N THR A 148 -11.85 -1.60 6.88
CA THR A 148 -13.11 -0.92 6.58
C THR A 148 -13.62 -0.19 7.83
N GLU A 149 -13.64 1.15 7.72
CA GLU A 149 -14.32 2.20 8.49
C GLU A 149 -14.44 2.21 10.04
N ASP A 150 -14.37 1.10 10.77
CA ASP A 150 -14.59 1.13 12.23
C ASP A 150 -13.34 1.52 13.05
N GLY A 151 -12.13 1.27 12.53
CA GLY A 151 -10.86 1.51 13.25
C GLY A 151 -10.12 2.81 12.90
N LYS A 152 -10.28 3.32 11.66
CA LYS A 152 -9.62 4.57 11.23
C LYS A 152 -10.27 5.81 11.86
N GLY A 153 -11.57 5.74 12.17
CA GLY A 153 -12.31 6.81 12.82
C GLY A 153 -11.87 7.05 14.27
N THR A 154 -11.60 5.99 15.03
CA THR A 154 -11.22 6.09 16.45
C THR A 154 -9.83 6.67 16.64
N THR A 155 -8.83 6.23 15.88
CA THR A 155 -7.45 6.75 16.04
C THR A 155 -7.34 8.22 15.63
N LYS A 156 -8.03 8.64 14.56
CA LYS A 156 -8.10 10.05 14.15
C LYS A 156 -8.92 10.91 15.11
N ARG A 157 -10.04 10.39 15.64
CA ARG A 157 -10.84 11.07 16.68
C ARG A 157 -10.02 11.24 17.95
N ASP A 158 -9.33 10.21 18.41
CA ASP A 158 -8.46 10.26 19.58
C ASP A 158 -7.32 11.26 19.41
N LEU A 159 -6.70 11.33 18.23
CA LEU A 159 -5.65 12.31 17.95
C LEU A 159 -6.22 13.74 17.92
N ALA A 160 -7.34 13.95 17.23
CA ALA A 160 -8.03 15.25 17.16
C ALA A 160 -8.53 15.72 18.53
N GLU A 161 -9.09 14.82 19.33
CA GLU A 161 -9.50 15.09 20.72
C GLU A 161 -8.30 15.48 21.58
N ARG A 162 -7.17 14.77 21.47
CA ARG A 162 -5.93 15.13 22.19
C ARG A 162 -5.41 16.51 21.79
N PHE A 163 -5.48 16.88 20.51
CA PHE A 163 -5.13 18.22 20.05
C PHE A 163 -6.07 19.29 20.64
N ALA A 164 -7.38 19.07 20.61
CA ALA A 164 -8.37 19.98 21.19
C ALA A 164 -8.21 20.15 22.71
N ILE A 165 -7.95 19.05 23.44
CA ILE A 165 -7.71 19.06 24.88
C ILE A 165 -6.42 19.84 25.20
N ARG A 166 -5.33 19.60 24.46
CA ARG A 166 -4.07 20.35 24.64
C ARG A 166 -4.25 21.84 24.37
N GLN A 167 -4.91 22.20 23.28
CA GLN A 167 -5.17 23.60 22.94
C GLN A 167 -5.98 24.27 24.06
N ARG A 168 -7.07 23.63 24.53
CA ARG A 168 -7.90 24.14 25.62
C ARG A 168 -7.10 24.29 26.92
N PHE A 169 -6.29 23.29 27.27
CA PHE A 169 -5.42 23.33 28.44
C PHE A 169 -4.44 24.51 28.37
N TRP A 170 -3.71 24.67 27.27
CA TRP A 170 -2.73 25.75 27.11
C TRP A 170 -3.40 27.12 27.09
N SER A 171 -4.56 27.27 26.43
CA SER A 171 -5.31 28.53 26.45
C SER A 171 -5.75 28.90 27.87
N GLN A 172 -6.25 27.95 28.66
CA GLN A 172 -6.66 28.18 30.05
C GLN A 172 -5.47 28.45 30.98
N LEU A 173 -4.38 27.70 30.80
CA LEU A 173 -3.14 27.89 31.55
C LEU A 173 -2.58 29.30 31.30
N LEU A 174 -2.47 29.72 30.04
CA LEU A 174 -1.96 31.05 29.68
C LEU A 174 -2.87 32.16 30.21
N LYS A 175 -4.20 32.01 30.13
CA LYS A 175 -5.16 32.95 30.72
C LYS A 175 -4.96 33.10 32.23
N THR A 176 -4.76 31.98 32.93
CA THR A 176 -4.56 31.97 34.38
C THR A 176 -3.19 32.51 34.76
N ALA A 177 -2.14 32.11 34.05
CA ALA A 177 -0.76 32.55 34.29
C ALA A 177 -0.58 34.05 34.07
N ARG A 178 -1.26 34.65 33.09
CA ARG A 178 -1.29 36.11 32.88
C ARG A 178 -1.85 36.90 34.06
N SER A 179 -2.74 36.30 34.86
CA SER A 179 -3.25 36.94 36.08
C SER A 179 -2.27 36.86 37.26
N ARG A 180 -1.24 36.01 37.19
CA ARG A 180 -0.32 35.72 38.29
C ARG A 180 1.12 36.14 38.02
N THR A 181 1.52 36.24 36.75
CA THR A 181 2.90 36.55 36.34
C THR A 181 2.93 37.36 35.03
N LYS A 182 3.98 38.16 34.83
CA LYS A 182 4.22 38.92 33.59
C LYS A 182 5.14 38.21 32.59
N LEU A 183 5.57 36.99 32.89
CA LEU A 183 6.54 36.21 32.10
C LEU A 183 6.08 35.89 30.66
N HIS A 184 4.77 36.00 30.38
CA HIS A 184 4.16 35.68 29.09
C HIS A 184 3.38 36.87 28.50
N ALA A 185 3.68 38.08 28.98
CA ALA A 185 3.17 39.32 28.42
C ALA A 185 4.15 39.82 27.36
N SER A 186 3.90 39.44 26.11
CA SER A 186 4.44 40.06 24.90
C SER A 186 3.36 40.94 24.29
#